data_AF-A0A2V7LHY6-F1
#
_entry.id   AF-A0A2V7LHY6-F1
#
_cell.length_a   1.000
_cell.length_b   1.000
_cell.length_c   1.000
_cell.angle_alpha   90.00
_cell.angle_beta   90.00
_cell.angle_gamma   90.00
#
_symmetry.space_group_name_H-M   'P 1'
#
loop_
_entity.id
_entity.type
_entity.pdbx_description
1 polymer ?
#
loop_
_entity_poly.entity_id
_entity_poly.type
_entity_poly.pdbx_seq_one_letter_code
_entity_poly.pdbx_strand_id
1 'polypeptide(L)'
;GAVQGGNLQEMAQANAALTAPLGRLLAIAENYPQLKSNENFRALQDQLEGTENRIAVARQDYNDAVNRYNAYIRRFPQVLTAKAIGKGPREYFELQTPGAAQPPKVDFSK
;
A
#
# COMPACT_ATOMS: atom_id res chain seq x y z
N GLY A 1 18.10 -5.97 10.03
CA GLY A 1 17.35 -5.59 8.82
C GLY A 1 15.94 -6.10 8.94
N ALA A 2 14.99 -5.24 9.31
CA ALA A 2 13.61 -5.60 9.63
C ALA A 2 12.76 -6.04 8.41
N VAL A 3 13.37 -6.19 7.24
CA VAL A 3 12.70 -6.58 5.99
C VAL A 3 12.64 -8.11 5.82
N GLN A 4 13.19 -8.88 6.77
CA GLN A 4 13.39 -10.34 6.60
C GLN A 4 12.34 -11.24 7.27
N GLY A 5 11.32 -10.70 7.94
CA GLY A 5 10.32 -11.58 8.59
C GLY A 5 9.12 -10.94 9.28
N GLY A 6 8.82 -9.66 9.03
CA GLY A 6 7.63 -9.02 9.59
C GLY A 6 6.38 -9.39 8.79
N ASN A 7 5.32 -9.81 9.47
CA ASN A 7 4.06 -10.20 8.85
C ASN A 7 3.54 -9.05 7.97
N LEU A 8 3.24 -9.28 6.68
CA LEU A 8 2.83 -8.21 5.74
C LEU A 8 1.63 -7.41 6.27
N GLN A 9 0.74 -8.09 7.00
CA GLN A 9 -0.39 -7.48 7.69
C GLN A 9 0.03 -6.54 8.83
N GLU A 10 1.06 -6.87 9.60
CA GLU A 10 1.60 -5.98 10.64
C GLU A 10 2.21 -4.72 10.02
N MET A 11 2.93 -4.85 8.91
CA MET A 11 3.46 -3.69 8.18
C MET A 11 2.34 -2.81 7.62
N ALA A 12 1.28 -3.42 7.08
CA ALA A 12 0.09 -2.70 6.61
C ALA A 12 -0.62 -1.96 7.75
N GLN A 13 -0.80 -2.62 8.89
CA GLN A 13 -1.42 -2.03 10.09
C GLN A 13 -0.57 -0.90 10.67
N ALA A 14 0.75 -1.06 10.73
CA ALA A 14 1.66 -0.01 11.18
C ALA A 14 1.58 1.23 10.28
N ASN A 15 1.50 1.05 8.96
CA ASN A 15 1.33 2.16 8.04
C ASN A 15 -0.03 2.87 8.22
N ALA A 16 -1.10 2.10 8.42
CA ALA A 16 -2.43 2.66 8.69
C ALA A 16 -2.45 3.46 10.02
N ALA A 17 -1.78 2.94 11.05
CA ALA A 17 -1.65 3.62 12.35
C ALA A 17 -0.85 4.93 12.28
N LEU A 18 0.11 5.04 11.36
CA LEU A 18 0.87 6.27 11.10
C LEU A 18 0.07 7.28 10.27
N THR A 19 -0.74 6.81 9.32
CA THR A 19 -1.50 7.67 8.40
C THR A 19 -2.76 8.27 9.05
N ALA A 20 -3.42 7.57 9.97
CA ALA A 20 -4.65 8.04 10.62
C ALA A 20 -4.47 9.34 11.47
N PRO A 21 -3.41 9.51 12.28
CA PRO A 21 -3.10 10.77 12.95
C PRO A 21 -2.86 11.93 11.99
N LEU A 22 -2.24 11.68 10.84
CA LEU A 22 -1.96 12.69 9.82
C LEU A 22 -3.23 13.16 9.12
N GLY A 23 -4.16 12.25 8.83
CA GLY A 23 -5.49 12.61 8.33
C GLY A 23 -6.25 13.54 9.29
N ARG A 24 -6.15 13.30 10.61
CA ARG A 24 -6.71 14.20 11.63
C ARG A 24 -6.01 15.56 11.66
N LEU A 25 -4.69 15.59 11.50
CA LEU A 25 -3.92 16.84 11.45
C LEU A 25 -4.30 17.69 10.23
N LEU A 26 -4.46 17.07 9.06
CA LEU A 26 -4.93 17.74 7.84
C LEU A 26 -6.34 18.31 8.02
N ALA A 27 -7.26 17.57 8.64
CA ALA A 27 -8.61 18.05 8.94
C ALA A 27 -8.62 19.24 9.93
N ILE A 28 -7.68 19.27 10.87
CA ILE A 28 -7.50 20.43 11.75
C ILE A 28 -6.94 21.62 10.96
N ALA A 29 -5.95 21.39 10.09
CA ALA A 29 -5.32 22.44 9.28
C ALA A 29 -6.30 23.15 8.33
N GLU A 30 -7.37 22.49 7.88
CA GLU A 30 -8.45 23.12 7.11
C GLU A 30 -9.15 24.27 7.89
N ASN A 31 -9.22 24.17 9.23
CA ASN A 31 -9.80 25.21 10.09
C ASN A 31 -8.77 26.29 10.50
N TYR A 32 -7.49 26.11 10.17
CA TYR A 32 -6.41 27.03 10.54
C TYR A 32 -5.55 27.40 9.31
N PRO A 33 -5.95 28.40 8.51
CA PRO A 33 -5.26 28.80 7.29
C PRO A 33 -3.77 29.15 7.48
N GLN A 34 -3.42 29.71 8.64
CA GLN A 34 -2.02 29.96 9.03
C GLN A 34 -1.16 28.68 9.12
N LEU A 35 -1.76 27.53 9.48
CA LEU A 35 -1.04 26.26 9.52
C LEU A 35 -0.87 25.67 8.12
N LYS A 36 -1.91 25.80 7.28
CA LYS A 36 -1.90 25.37 5.88
C LYS A 36 -0.87 26.11 5.02
N SER A 37 -0.64 27.40 5.32
CA SER A 37 0.34 28.25 4.65
C SER A 37 1.76 28.12 5.22
N ASN A 38 1.94 27.39 6.32
CA ASN A 38 3.25 27.18 6.92
C ASN A 38 4.12 26.29 6.00
N GLU A 39 5.32 26.76 5.64
CA GLU A 39 6.23 26.02 4.76
C GLU A 39 6.59 24.63 5.30
N ASN A 40 6.78 24.48 6.61
CA ASN A 40 7.10 23.18 7.23
C ASN A 40 5.93 22.20 7.11
N PHE A 41 4.69 22.70 7.17
CA PHE A 41 3.50 21.88 7.01
C PHE A 41 3.32 21.41 5.56
N ARG A 42 3.57 22.30 4.59
CA ARG A 42 3.56 21.94 3.16
C ARG A 42 4.64 20.92 2.82
N ALA A 43 5.86 21.12 3.31
CA ALA A 43 6.95 20.16 3.13
C ALA A 43 6.62 18.78 3.73
N LEU A 44 5.99 18.73 4.90
CA LEU A 44 5.51 17.48 5.49
C LEU A 44 4.46 16.81 4.60
N GLN A 45 3.48 17.57 4.10
CA GLN A 45 2.46 17.04 3.20
C GLN A 45 3.07 16.43 1.93
N ASP A 46 4.02 17.11 1.30
CA ASP A 46 4.71 16.63 0.10
C ASP A 46 5.52 15.34 0.39
N GLN A 47 6.18 15.28 1.55
CA GLN A 47 6.90 14.07 1.99
C GLN A 47 5.96 12.89 2.23
N LEU A 48 4.78 13.15 2.80
CA LEU A 48 3.77 12.12 3.03
C LEU A 48 3.19 11.60 1.72
N GLU A 49 2.86 12.49 0.79
CA GLU A 49 2.42 12.09 -0.56
C GLU A 49 3.51 11.25 -1.25
N GLY A 50 4.77 11.70 -1.20
CA GLY A 50 5.90 10.96 -1.74
C GLY A 50 6.09 9.58 -1.09
N THR A 51 5.82 9.47 0.21
CA THR A 51 5.88 8.21 0.94
C THR A 51 4.73 7.28 0.56
N GLU A 52 3.50 7.78 0.49
CA GLU A 52 2.33 6.99 0.09
C GLU A 52 2.44 6.49 -1.35
N ASN A 53 2.94 7.33 -2.27
CA ASN A 53 3.24 6.92 -3.63
C ASN A 53 4.25 5.76 -3.69
N ARG A 54 5.33 5.82 -2.88
CA ARG A 54 6.30 4.72 -2.80
C ARG A 54 5.69 3.44 -2.22
N ILE A 55 4.82 3.55 -1.22
CA ILE A 55 4.11 2.41 -0.64
C ILE A 55 3.16 1.79 -1.66
N ALA A 56 2.44 2.61 -2.43
CA ALA A 56 1.56 2.16 -3.50
C ALA A 56 2.33 1.39 -4.58
N VAL A 57 3.48 1.90 -5.04
CA VAL A 57 4.35 1.21 -6.01
C VAL A 57 4.88 -0.10 -5.44
N ALA A 58 5.42 -0.08 -4.22
CA ALA A 58 5.95 -1.30 -3.59
C ALA A 58 4.86 -2.38 -3.40
N ARG A 59 3.63 -1.98 -3.08
CA ARG A 59 2.46 -2.87 -3.03
C ARG A 59 2.17 -3.49 -4.39
N GLN A 60 2.16 -2.68 -5.45
CA GLN A 60 1.92 -3.16 -6.80
C GLN A 60 3.01 -4.16 -7.23
N ASP A 61 4.28 -3.82 -7.02
CA ASP A 61 5.41 -4.71 -7.35
C ASP A 61 5.33 -6.04 -6.60
N TYR A 62 4.98 -6.01 -5.31
CA TYR A 62 4.75 -7.22 -4.52
C TYR A 62 3.60 -8.07 -5.09
N ASN A 63 2.46 -7.45 -5.39
CA ASN A 63 1.29 -8.15 -5.93
C ASN A 63 1.57 -8.75 -7.31
N ASP A 64 2.31 -8.07 -8.16
CA ASP A 64 2.74 -8.58 -9.46
C ASP A 64 3.68 -9.78 -9.32
N ALA A 65 4.63 -9.72 -8.38
CA ALA A 65 5.51 -10.85 -8.06
C ALA A 65 4.73 -12.05 -7.52
N VAL A 66 3.76 -11.82 -6.62
CA VAL A 66 2.87 -12.86 -6.10
C VAL A 66 2.01 -13.47 -7.19
N ASN A 67 1.45 -12.64 -8.09
CA ASN A 67 0.66 -13.11 -9.22
C ASN A 67 1.49 -14.04 -10.12
N ARG A 68 2.69 -13.60 -10.53
CA ARG A 68 3.60 -14.41 -11.35
C ARG A 68 3.96 -15.73 -10.66
N TYR A 69 4.28 -15.69 -9.36
CA TYR A 69 4.59 -16.88 -8.59
C TYR A 69 3.39 -17.84 -8.50
N ASN A 70 2.20 -17.33 -8.16
CA ASN A 70 0.97 -18.12 -8.03
C ASN A 70 0.58 -18.76 -9.38
N ALA A 71 0.72 -18.02 -10.48
CA ALA A 71 0.52 -18.55 -11.81
C ALA A 71 1.55 -19.64 -12.16
N TYR A 72 2.82 -19.43 -11.82
CA TYR A 72 3.90 -20.39 -12.07
C TYR A 72 3.69 -21.72 -11.35
N ILE A 73 3.41 -21.70 -10.04
CA ILE A 73 3.23 -22.93 -9.24
C ILE A 73 1.96 -23.71 -9.59
N ARG A 74 1.00 -23.08 -10.27
CA ARG A 74 -0.26 -23.73 -10.70
C ARG A 74 -0.16 -24.39 -12.07
N ARG A 75 0.92 -24.16 -12.83
CA ARG A 75 1.12 -24.77 -14.16
C ARG A 75 1.70 -26.18 -14.05
N PHE A 76 1.39 -27.04 -15.01
CA PHE A 76 2.06 -28.34 -15.15
C PHE A 76 3.43 -28.14 -15.84
N PRO A 77 4.50 -28.85 -15.43
CA PRO A 77 4.58 -29.82 -14.32
C PRO A 77 4.80 -29.21 -12.92
N GLN A 78 4.99 -27.90 -12.82
CA GLN A 78 5.39 -27.17 -11.61
C GLN A 78 4.46 -27.42 -10.42
N VAL A 79 3.17 -27.61 -10.64
CA VAL A 79 2.19 -27.97 -9.59
C VAL A 79 2.53 -29.27 -8.88
N LEU A 80 3.14 -30.23 -9.56
CA LEU A 80 3.59 -31.49 -8.96
C LEU A 80 4.82 -31.27 -8.09
N THR A 81 5.82 -30.57 -8.63
CA THR A 81 7.02 -30.20 -7.89
C THR A 81 6.67 -29.38 -6.66
N ALA A 82 5.84 -28.34 -6.81
CA ALA A 82 5.41 -27.46 -5.74
C ALA A 82 4.71 -28.25 -4.61
N LYS A 83 3.81 -29.18 -4.95
CA LYS A 83 3.20 -30.09 -3.96
C LYS A 83 4.24 -30.98 -3.27
N ALA A 84 5.17 -31.55 -4.02
CA ALA A 84 6.21 -32.43 -3.46
C ALA A 84 7.15 -31.72 -2.49
N ILE A 85 7.49 -30.45 -2.74
CA ILE A 85 8.33 -29.62 -1.85
C ILE A 85 7.53 -28.75 -0.87
N GLY A 86 6.21 -28.96 -0.76
CA GLY A 86 5.34 -28.25 0.18
C GLY A 86 5.18 -26.74 -0.08
N LYS A 87 5.34 -26.27 -1.32
CA LYS A 87 5.15 -24.87 -1.71
C LYS A 87 3.72 -24.63 -2.18
N GLY A 88 3.07 -23.64 -1.60
CA GLY A 88 1.71 -23.21 -1.93
C GLY A 88 1.64 -21.77 -2.45
N PRO A 89 0.43 -21.30 -2.82
CA PRO A 89 0.18 -19.92 -3.20
C PRO A 89 0.57 -18.94 -2.09
N ARG A 90 0.97 -17.74 -2.48
CA ARG A 90 1.21 -16.60 -1.59
C ARG A 90 0.03 -15.65 -1.62
N GLU A 91 -0.21 -14.98 -0.50
CA GLU A 91 -1.27 -13.98 -0.36
C GLU A 91 -0.85 -12.65 -1.00
N TYR A 92 -1.83 -11.98 -1.59
CA TYR A 92 -1.69 -10.61 -2.08
C TYR A 92 -1.68 -9.62 -0.92
N PHE A 93 -1.04 -8.49 -1.13
CA PHE A 93 -1.17 -7.32 -0.28
C PHE A 93 -2.43 -6.57 -0.68
N GLU A 94 -3.52 -6.82 0.06
CA GLU A 94 -4.80 -6.15 -0.13
C GLU A 94 -4.92 -4.93 0.80
N LEU A 95 -5.54 -3.86 0.29
CA LEU A 95 -5.99 -2.76 1.13
C LEU A 95 -7.18 -3.27 1.95
N GLN A 96 -7.15 -3.09 3.28
CA GLN A 96 -8.27 -3.45 4.17
C GLN A 96 -9.53 -2.60 3.92
N THR A 97 -9.53 -1.73 2.90
CA THR A 97 -10.66 -0.89 2.51
C THR A 97 -11.24 -1.39 1.17
N PRO A 98 -12.42 -2.04 1.17
CA PRO A 98 -13.13 -2.30 -0.07
C PRO A 98 -13.49 -0.96 -0.72
N GLY A 99 -12.82 -0.61 -1.82
CA GLY A 99 -13.07 0.63 -2.59
C GLY A 99 -11.82 1.43 -3.01
N ALA A 100 -10.67 1.20 -2.39
CA ALA A 100 -9.44 1.95 -2.72
C ALA A 100 -8.73 1.49 -4.02
N ALA A 101 -9.26 0.47 -4.69
CA ALA A 101 -8.76 -0.02 -5.97
C ALA A 101 -9.31 0.76 -7.19
N GLN A 102 -10.21 1.71 -7.00
CA GLN A 102 -10.65 2.59 -8.09
C GLN A 102 -10.03 3.99 -7.89
N PRO A 103 -9.11 4.43 -8.77
CA PRO A 103 -8.77 5.84 -8.81
C PRO A 103 -10.05 6.64 -9.10
N PRO A 104 -10.32 7.76 -8.40
CA PRO A 104 -11.49 8.57 -8.68
C PRO A 104 -11.43 9.02 -10.13
N LYS A 105 -12.46 8.68 -10.92
CA LYS A 105 -12.62 9.22 -12.26
C LYS A 105 -12.96 10.69 -12.11
N VAL A 106 -11.98 11.56 -12.31
CA VAL A 106 -12.20 13.00 -12.39
C VAL A 106 -12.83 13.28 -13.74
N ASP A 107 -14.12 13.60 -13.71
CA ASP A 107 -14.86 14.14 -14.85
C ASP A 107 -14.81 15.66 -14.77
N PHE A 108 -14.20 16.29 -15.80
CA PHE A 108 -14.09 17.74 -15.92
C PHE A 108 -15.26 18.36 -16.70
N SER A 109 -16.34 17.61 -16.95
CA SER A 109 -17.55 18.17 -17.57
C SER A 109 -18.49 18.78 -16.53
N LYS A 110 -18.20 20.02 -16.13
CA LYS A 110 -19.16 21.12 -15.92
C LYS A 110 -18.47 22.40 -15.46
#